data_AF-A0A410MJ97-F1
#
_entry.id   AF-A0A410MJ97-F1
#
_cell.length_a   1.000
_cell.length_b   1.000
_cell.length_c   1.000
_cell.angle_alpha   90.00
_cell.angle_beta   90.00
_cell.angle_gamma   90.00
#
_symmetry.space_group_name_H-M   'P 1'
#
loop_
_entity.id
_entity.type
_entity.pdbx_description
1 polymer ?
#
loop_
_entity_poly.entity_id
_entity_poly.type
_entity_poly.pdbx_seq_one_letter_code
_entity_poly.pdbx_strand_id
1 'polypeptide(L)'
;MDCMTIQEGISPIYPLSRHMNEKTYAVSKIHVWLSLIKQGKKPLHWNTPTYEGTDVEFDFINHQEDAEESLQELQFYIKKVNNSFNLNIHLDVSVTIKESI
;
A
#
# COMPACT_ATOMS: atom_id res chain seq x y z
N MET A 1 18.53 -14.15 31.63
CA MET A 1 18.79 -13.55 30.31
C MET A 1 18.42 -14.59 29.29
N ASP A 2 17.49 -14.30 28.38
CA ASP A 2 17.57 -14.72 26.98
C ASP A 2 16.35 -14.25 26.19
N CYS A 3 16.61 -13.96 24.91
CA CYS A 3 15.67 -13.65 23.84
C CYS A 3 15.03 -12.25 23.82
N MET A 4 15.86 -11.22 23.63
CA MET A 4 15.48 -10.09 22.78
C MET A 4 16.04 -10.37 21.39
N THR A 5 15.33 -11.17 20.60
CA THR A 5 15.59 -11.27 19.16
C THR A 5 15.17 -9.95 18.56
N ILE A 6 16.15 -9.18 18.11
CA ILE A 6 15.97 -8.07 17.18
C ILE A 6 15.10 -8.62 16.04
N GLN A 7 13.87 -8.11 15.88
CA GLN A 7 13.08 -8.43 14.71
C GLN A 7 13.77 -7.76 13.52
N GLU A 8 14.69 -8.49 12.90
CA GLU A 8 15.32 -8.11 11.63
C GLU A 8 14.22 -8.01 10.57
N GLY A 9 13.70 -6.79 10.40
CA GLY A 9 13.51 -6.08 9.14
C GLY A 9 13.32 -6.87 7.84
N ILE A 10 12.43 -7.86 7.78
CA ILE A 10 11.94 -8.37 6.50
C ILE A 10 10.72 -7.53 6.11
N SER A 11 10.92 -6.61 5.18
CA SER A 11 9.80 -5.95 4.50
C SER A 11 8.90 -7.03 3.88
N PRO A 12 7.57 -6.96 4.05
CA PRO A 12 6.66 -7.94 3.51
C PRO A 12 6.71 -7.89 1.98
N ILE A 13 7.00 -9.04 1.37
CA ILE A 13 6.93 -9.23 -0.08
C ILE A 13 5.46 -9.37 -0.45
N TYR A 14 4.94 -8.41 -1.20
CA TYR A 14 3.58 -8.48 -1.74
C TYR A 14 3.59 -9.21 -3.08
N PRO A 15 2.52 -9.97 -3.42
CA PRO A 15 2.43 -10.73 -4.68
C PRO A 15 2.20 -9.79 -5.88
N LEU A 16 3.19 -8.94 -6.16
CA LEU A 16 3.24 -7.93 -7.20
C LEU A 16 4.47 -8.23 -8.06
N SER A 17 4.35 -9.26 -8.89
CA SER A 17 5.50 -9.78 -9.62
C SER A 17 5.75 -9.05 -10.93
N ARG A 18 7.01 -9.04 -11.38
CA ARG A 18 7.44 -8.39 -12.64
C ARG A 18 6.77 -8.90 -13.92
N HIS A 19 6.20 -10.10 -13.90
CA HIS A 19 5.56 -10.73 -15.06
C HIS A 19 4.08 -10.35 -15.19
N MET A 20 3.54 -9.60 -14.21
CA MET A 20 2.19 -9.07 -14.31
C MET A 20 2.10 -8.02 -15.42
N ASN A 21 0.97 -8.01 -16.14
CA ASN A 21 0.67 -6.93 -17.05
C ASN A 21 0.65 -5.60 -16.29
N GLU A 22 1.15 -4.52 -16.89
CA GLU A 22 1.29 -3.21 -16.24
C GLU A 22 -0.02 -2.73 -15.60
N LYS A 23 -1.15 -2.95 -16.30
CA LYS A 23 -2.50 -2.69 -15.80
C LYS A 23 -2.82 -3.49 -14.53
N THR A 24 -2.56 -4.80 -14.55
CA THR A 24 -2.82 -5.70 -13.42
C THR A 24 -1.93 -5.33 -12.22
N TYR A 25 -0.66 -5.02 -12.48
CA TYR A 25 0.28 -4.55 -11.46
C TYR A 25 -0.22 -3.25 -10.81
N ALA A 26 -0.63 -2.26 -11.61
CA ALA A 26 -1.12 -0.98 -11.12
C ALA A 26 -2.39 -1.12 -10.25
N VAL A 27 -3.34 -1.95 -10.68
CA VAL A 27 -4.56 -2.23 -9.91
C VAL A 27 -4.24 -2.99 -8.62
N SER A 28 -3.39 -4.00 -8.69
CA SER A 28 -2.99 -4.79 -7.50
C SER A 28 -2.23 -3.92 -6.51
N LYS A 29 -1.40 -2.99 -6.98
CA LYS A 29 -0.72 -1.99 -6.16
C LYS A 29 -1.71 -1.11 -5.39
N ILE A 30 -2.80 -0.66 -6.02
CA ILE A 30 -3.88 0.08 -5.33
C ILE A 30 -4.48 -0.76 -4.20
N HIS A 31 -4.75 -2.04 -4.44
CA HIS A 31 -5.29 -2.94 -3.42
C HIS A 31 -4.34 -3.14 -2.24
N VAL A 32 -3.05 -3.36 -2.51
CA VAL A 32 -2.02 -3.52 -1.46
C VAL A 32 -1.86 -2.23 -0.66
N TRP A 33 -1.80 -1.08 -1.33
CA TRP A 33 -1.70 0.21 -0.67
C TRP A 33 -2.89 0.45 0.27
N LEU A 34 -4.12 0.19 -0.19
CA LEU A 34 -5.30 0.32 0.65
C LEU A 34 -5.26 -0.63 1.86
N SER A 35 -4.76 -1.85 1.68
CA SER A 35 -4.58 -2.82 2.77
C SER A 35 -3.56 -2.33 3.80
N LEU A 36 -2.46 -1.71 3.36
CA LEU A 36 -1.46 -1.10 4.23
C LEU A 36 -2.06 0.01 5.09
N ILE A 37 -2.77 0.95 4.47
CA ILE A 37 -3.42 2.06 5.20
C ILE A 37 -4.39 1.52 6.25
N LYS A 38 -5.20 0.51 5.89
CA LYS A 38 -6.13 -0.15 6.83
C LYS A 38 -5.43 -0.84 8.01
N GLN A 39 -4.18 -1.25 7.84
CA GLN A 39 -3.33 -1.82 8.89
C GLN A 39 -2.57 -0.74 9.70
N GLY A 40 -2.85 0.55 9.46
CA GLY A 40 -2.10 1.63 10.10
C GLY A 40 -0.68 1.77 9.55
N LYS A 41 -0.45 1.45 8.28
CA LYS A 41 0.86 1.54 7.62
C LYS A 41 0.80 2.46 6.40
N LYS A 42 1.76 3.37 6.29
CA LYS A 42 1.95 4.25 5.13
C LYS A 42 3.10 3.71 4.28
N PRO A 43 2.89 3.32 3.01
CA PRO A 43 4.01 2.95 2.16
C PRO A 43 4.89 4.15 1.88
N LEU A 44 6.20 4.01 2.08
CA LEU A 44 7.21 5.02 1.78
C LEU A 44 7.84 4.77 0.41
N HIS A 45 8.19 3.51 0.14
CA HIS A 45 8.87 3.13 -1.09
C HIS A 45 8.38 1.79 -1.60
N TRP A 46 8.15 1.73 -2.92
CA TRP A 46 7.84 0.49 -3.62
C TRP A 46 9.07 0.09 -4.41
N ASN A 47 9.74 -0.97 -3.98
CA ASN A 47 10.94 -1.45 -4.65
C ASN A 47 10.62 -2.00 -6.05
N THR A 48 11.68 -2.25 -6.81
CA THR A 48 11.53 -2.84 -8.14
C THR A 48 10.89 -4.23 -8.02
N PRO A 49 9.80 -4.52 -8.75
CA PRO A 49 9.17 -5.83 -8.69
C PRO A 49 10.14 -6.92 -9.13
N THR A 50 10.25 -7.96 -8.31
CA THR A 50 11.03 -9.17 -8.57
C THR A 50 10.12 -10.30 -9.05
N TYR A 51 10.66 -11.51 -9.19
CA TYR A 51 9.83 -12.69 -9.46
C TYR A 51 8.99 -13.09 -8.24
N GLU A 52 9.52 -12.89 -7.04
CA GLU A 52 8.88 -13.26 -5.78
C GLU A 52 7.81 -12.25 -5.37
N GLY A 53 7.94 -10.99 -5.81
CA GLY A 53 6.94 -9.95 -5.57
C GLY A 53 7.56 -8.55 -5.53
N THR A 54 6.89 -7.63 -4.85
CA THR A 54 7.42 -6.29 -4.57
C THR A 54 7.60 -6.12 -3.07
N ASP A 55 8.83 -5.82 -2.67
CA ASP A 55 9.12 -5.31 -1.34
C ASP A 55 8.59 -3.89 -1.21
N VAL A 56 7.84 -3.65 -0.13
CA VAL A 56 7.32 -2.32 0.18
C VAL A 56 7.83 -1.90 1.54
N GLU A 57 8.61 -0.82 1.53
CA GLU A 57 8.98 -0.12 2.75
C GLU A 57 7.79 0.71 3.20
N PHE A 58 7.46 0.61 4.48
CA PHE A 58 6.36 1.33 5.08
C PHE A 58 6.76 1.90 6.43
N ASP A 59 6.07 2.96 6.81
CA ASP A 59 6.10 3.50 8.16
C ASP A 59 4.76 3.23 8.85
N PHE A 60 4.72 3.36 10.16
CA PHE A 60 3.48 3.29 10.93
C PHE A 60 2.78 4.64 10.94
N ILE A 61 1.47 4.61 10.73
CA ILE A 61 0.59 5.78 10.85
C ILE A 61 0.40 6.03 12.33
N ASN A 62 0.97 7.13 12.83
CA ASN A 62 0.86 7.53 14.23
C ASN A 62 -0.18 8.65 14.40
N HIS A 63 -0.40 9.45 13.37
CA HIS A 63 -1.35 10.56 13.36
C HIS A 63 -2.38 10.42 12.25
N GLN A 64 -3.56 11.03 12.46
CA GLN A 64 -4.60 11.07 11.44
C GLN A 64 -4.12 11.76 10.16
N GLU A 65 -3.29 12.79 10.29
CA GLU A 65 -2.68 13.51 9.17
C GLU A 65 -1.86 12.56 8.26
N ASP A 66 -1.12 11.60 8.84
CA ASP A 66 -0.34 10.61 8.07
C ASP A 66 -1.25 9.70 7.23
N ALA A 67 -2.41 9.34 7.80
CA ALA A 67 -3.42 8.53 7.12
C ALA A 67 -4.08 9.30 5.98
N GLU A 68 -4.43 10.56 6.23
CA GLU A 68 -5.02 11.46 5.23
C GLU A 68 -4.06 11.72 4.08
N GLU A 69 -2.79 11.99 4.36
CA GLU A 69 -1.74 12.15 3.36
C GLU A 69 -1.61 10.88 2.50
N SER A 70 -1.51 9.70 3.14
CA SER A 70 -1.40 8.44 2.40
C SER A 70 -2.62 8.15 1.53
N LEU A 71 -3.82 8.51 1.99
CA LEU A 71 -5.06 8.40 1.21
C LEU A 71 -5.08 9.38 0.03
N GLN A 72 -4.58 10.60 0.20
CA GLN A 72 -4.46 11.58 -0.88
C GLN A 72 -3.47 11.10 -1.95
N GLU A 73 -2.32 10.56 -1.55
CA GLU A 73 -1.35 9.96 -2.46
C GLU A 73 -1.95 8.77 -3.24
N LEU A 74 -2.70 7.92 -2.54
CA LEU A 74 -3.41 6.80 -3.18
C LEU A 74 -4.44 7.29 -4.19
N GLN A 75 -5.23 8.33 -3.87
CA GLN A 75 -6.18 8.93 -4.81
C GLN A 75 -5.50 9.51 -6.05
N PHE A 76 -4.37 10.19 -5.86
CA PHE A 76 -3.57 10.69 -6.98
C PHE A 76 -3.07 9.55 -7.87
N TYR A 77 -2.58 8.46 -7.27
CA TYR A 77 -2.17 7.28 -8.00
C TYR A 77 -3.33 6.62 -8.76
N ILE A 78 -4.51 6.46 -8.12
CA ILE A 78 -5.72 5.94 -8.77
C ILE A 78 -6.10 6.78 -9.99
N LYS A 79 -6.06 8.12 -9.88
CA LYS A 79 -6.35 9.03 -11.00
C LYS A 79 -5.36 8.82 -12.15
N LYS A 80 -4.07 8.65 -11.85
CA LYS A 80 -3.04 8.33 -12.86
C LYS A 80 -3.34 7.01 -13.55
N VAL A 81 -3.65 5.95 -12.79
CA VAL A 81 -3.97 4.62 -13.32
C VAL A 81 -5.24 4.64 -14.18
N ASN A 82 -6.28 5.36 -13.74
CA ASN A 82 -7.51 5.56 -14.50
C ASN A 82 -7.23 6.21 -15.86
N ASN A 83 -6.43 7.27 -15.89
CA ASN A 83 -6.06 7.95 -17.13
C ASN A 83 -5.18 7.08 -18.04
N SER A 84 -4.23 6.33 -17.49
CA SER A 84 -3.29 5.50 -18.27
C SER A 84 -3.96 4.27 -18.90
N PHE A 85 -4.93 3.66 -18.22
CA PHE A 85 -5.53 2.40 -18.67
C PHE A 85 -7.03 2.51 -19.01
N ASN A 86 -7.56 3.74 -19.08
CA ASN A 86 -8.97 4.03 -19.27
C ASN A 86 -9.86 3.25 -18.28
N LEU A 87 -9.51 3.34 -17.00
CA LEU A 87 -10.25 2.71 -15.90
C LEU A 87 -11.10 3.73 -15.16
N ASN A 88 -12.06 3.23 -14.38
CA ASN A 88 -12.96 4.05 -13.57
C ASN A 88 -12.98 3.54 -12.12
N ILE A 89 -11.80 3.43 -11.51
CA ILE A 89 -11.63 3.00 -10.11
C ILE A 89 -11.96 4.18 -9.21
N HIS A 90 -12.84 3.95 -8.24
CA HIS A 90 -13.23 4.92 -7.21
C HIS A 90 -12.87 4.36 -5.83
N LEU A 91 -12.30 5.21 -4.99
CA LEU A 91 -12.00 4.87 -3.60
C LEU A 91 -13.23 5.18 -2.76
N ASP A 92 -13.92 4.15 -2.28
CA ASP A 92 -15.02 4.31 -1.33
C ASP A 92 -14.44 4.34 0.11
N VAL A 93 -14.28 5.55 0.65
CA VAL A 93 -13.69 5.76 2.00
C VAL A 93 -14.74 5.59 3.11
N SER A 94 -15.96 5.17 2.78
CA SER A 94 -17.12 5.10 3.69
C SER A 94 -16.98 4.12 4.86
N VAL A 95 -15.88 3.35 4.94
CA VAL A 95 -15.79 2.14 5.78
C VAL A 95 -14.80 2.24 6.96
N THR A 96 -13.98 3.28 7.08
CA THR A 96 -12.90 3.30 8.11
C THR A 96 -13.05 4.37 9.20
N ILE A 97 -14.28 4.76 9.54
CA ILE A 97 -14.58 5.29 10.88
C ILE A 97 -15.71 4.44 11.47
N LYS A 98 -15.45 3.15 11.65
CA LYS A 98 -16.18 2.37 12.64
C LYS A 98 -15.31 2.34 13.89
N GLU A 99 -15.65 3.29 14.77
CA GLU A 99 -15.47 3.29 16.22
C GLU A 99 -14.42 2.34 16.81
N SER A 100 -13.36 2.91 17.35
CA SER A 100 -12.77 2.44 18.60
C SER A 100 -12.28 3.68 19.34
N ILE A 101 -13.26 4.34 19.98
CA ILE A 101 -13.05 5.28 21.09
C ILE A 101 -12.91 4.44 22.36
#